data_AF-A0A956T9Z4-F1
#
_entry.id   AF-A0A956T9Z4-F1
#
_cell.length_a   1.000
_cell.length_b   1.000
_cell.length_c   1.000
_cell.angle_alpha   90.00
_cell.angle_beta   90.00
_cell.angle_gamma   90.00
#
_symmetry.space_group_name_H-M   'P 1'
#
loop_
_entity.id
_entity.type
_entity.pdbx_description
1 polymer ?
#
loop_
_entity_poly.entity_id
_entity_poly.type
_entity_poly.pdbx_seq_one_letter_code
_entity_poly.pdbx_strand_id
1 'polypeptide(L)'
;QTYILAFDSDLNGRKVTTTVKVGQDTVSLVKIGDVHSRQTFAVDQWLASQFFYGGGSIVCRNFTKKLDYVLTPDGGLIEVLYELWSGDTHLGYFNLELFIR
;
A
#
# COMPACT_ATOMS: atom_id res chain seq x y z
N GLN A 1 17.06 2.42 7.97
CA GLN A 1 17.09 3.42 6.88
C GLN A 1 15.65 3.62 6.39
N THR A 2 15.27 4.84 6.00
CA THR A 2 13.89 5.14 5.57
C THR A 2 13.93 5.67 4.14
N TYR A 3 13.10 5.11 3.25
CA TYR A 3 12.92 5.62 1.90
C TYR A 3 11.51 6.20 1.76
N ILE A 4 11.39 7.30 1.02
CA ILE A 4 10.11 7.94 0.70
C ILE A 4 10.08 8.16 -0.80
N LEU A 5 9.07 7.59 -1.45
CA LEU A 5 8.80 7.75 -2.88
C LEU A 5 7.45 8.44 -3.00
N ALA A 6 7.36 9.52 -3.77
CA ALA A 6 6.11 10.22 -4.01
C ALA A 6 5.92 10.38 -5.52
N PHE A 7 4.74 9.99 -6.01
CA PHE A 7 4.39 10.07 -7.42
C PHE A 7 2.89 10.25 -7.59
N ASP A 8 2.50 10.87 -8.69
CA ASP A 8 1.09 10.94 -9.08
C ASP A 8 0.68 9.65 -9.78
N SER A 9 -0.53 9.20 -9.50
CA SER A 9 -1.13 7.98 -10.03
C SER A 9 -2.57 8.25 -10.47
N ASP A 10 -3.01 7.54 -11.50
CA ASP A 10 -4.41 7.50 -11.91
C ASP A 10 -5.06 6.22 -11.38
N LEU A 11 -6.20 6.36 -10.71
CA LEU A 11 -6.99 5.24 -10.24
C LEU A 11 -8.41 5.35 -10.81
N ASN A 12 -8.65 4.65 -11.92
CA ASN A 12 -9.93 4.68 -12.64
C ASN A 12 -10.36 6.10 -13.04
N GLY A 13 -9.45 6.89 -13.61
CA GLY A 13 -9.71 8.27 -14.04
C GLY A 13 -9.67 9.31 -12.91
N ARG A 14 -9.22 8.91 -11.72
CA ARG A 14 -9.09 9.78 -10.55
C ARG A 14 -7.63 10.05 -10.26
N LYS A 15 -7.28 11.33 -10.13
CA LYS A 15 -5.92 11.73 -9.78
C LYS A 15 -5.68 11.50 -8.30
N VAL A 16 -4.60 10.77 -7.99
CA VAL A 16 -4.21 10.44 -6.63
C VAL A 16 -2.71 10.59 -6.52
N THR A 17 -2.26 11.41 -5.57
CA THR A 17 -0.85 11.40 -5.17
C THR A 17 -0.62 10.22 -4.25
N THR A 18 0.29 9.33 -4.65
CA THR A 18 0.68 8.15 -3.87
C THR A 18 2.07 8.38 -3.28
N THR A 19 2.18 8.19 -1.97
CA THR A 19 3.45 8.16 -1.25
C THR A 19 3.71 6.77 -0.71
N VAL A 20 4.87 6.22 -1.01
CA VAL A 20 5.37 4.96 -0.45
C VAL A 20 6.44 5.30 0.57
N LYS A 21 6.22 4.92 1.82
CA LYS A 21 7.20 5.02 2.90
C LYS A 21 7.70 3.63 3.24
N VAL A 22 8.99 3.40 3.02
CA VAL A 22 9.68 2.16 3.41
C VAL A 22 10.45 2.43 4.68
N GLY A 23 10.03 1.81 5.78
CA GLY A 23 10.73 1.78 7.06
C GLY A 23 11.54 0.50 7.22
N GLN A 24 12.01 0.24 8.44
CA GLN A 24 12.82 -0.95 8.74
C GLN A 24 12.04 -2.25 8.51
N ASP A 25 10.83 -2.36 9.05
CA ASP A 25 10.03 -3.59 9.01
C ASP A 25 8.65 -3.38 8.36
N THR A 26 8.43 -2.21 7.77
CA THR A 26 7.12 -1.79 7.29
C THR A 26 7.19 -1.05 5.97
N VAL A 27 6.20 -1.28 5.11
CA VAL A 27 5.91 -0.43 3.95
C VAL A 27 4.55 0.21 4.16
N SER A 28 4.45 1.54 4.05
CA SER A 28 3.17 2.25 4.04
C SER A 28 2.91 2.88 2.68
N LEU A 29 1.73 2.60 2.13
CA LEU A 29 1.15 3.29 0.98
C LEU A 29 0.16 4.34 1.49
N VAL A 30 0.45 5.60 1.22
CA VAL A 30 -0.43 6.73 1.54
C VAL A 30 -0.97 7.29 0.23
N LYS A 31 -2.29 7.39 0.10
CA LYS A 31 -2.97 7.98 -1.05
C LYS A 31 -3.71 9.23 -0.62
N ILE A 32 -3.55 10.32 -1.37
CA ILE A 32 -4.19 11.61 -1.13
C ILE A 32 -4.78 12.12 -2.46
N GLY A 33 -6.03 12.58 -2.42
CA GLY A 33 -6.79 13.04 -3.59
C GLY A 33 -8.22 12.53 -3.52
N ASP A 34 -8.78 12.18 -4.68
CA ASP A 34 -10.15 11.61 -4.78
C ASP A 34 -10.29 10.25 -4.06
N VAL A 35 -9.16 9.59 -3.81
CA VAL A 35 -9.04 8.47 -2.89
C VAL A 35 -8.05 8.84 -1.80
N HIS A 36 -8.51 8.71 -0.55
CA HIS A 36 -7.70 8.95 0.63
C HIS A 36 -7.54 7.65 1.42
N SER A 37 -6.31 7.23 1.68
CA SER A 37 -6.06 6.04 2.51
C SER A 37 -4.62 6.01 3.01
N ARG A 38 -4.41 5.27 4.10
CA ARG A 38 -3.09 4.80 4.50
C ARG A 38 -3.18 3.30 4.74
N GLN A 39 -2.47 2.53 3.91
CA GLN A 39 -2.32 1.10 4.06
C GLN A 39 -0.90 0.79 4.50
N THR A 40 -0.74 -0.02 5.55
CA THR A 40 0.58 -0.40 6.06
C THR A 40 0.72 -1.92 6.04
N PHE A 41 1.90 -2.38 5.65
CA PHE A 41 2.28 -3.77 5.51
C PHE A 41 3.44 -4.06 6.44
N ALA A 42 3.36 -5.19 7.14
CA ALA A 42 4.39 -5.70 8.04
C ALA A 42 4.22 -7.23 8.08
N VAL A 43 5.31 -7.97 7.84
CA VAL A 43 5.29 -9.43 7.71
C VAL A 43 4.69 -10.09 8.95
N ASP A 44 3.83 -11.07 8.74
CA ASP A 44 3.11 -11.85 9.76
C ASP A 44 2.21 -11.02 10.69
N GLN A 45 1.80 -9.82 10.25
CA GLN A 45 0.93 -8.95 11.03
C GLN A 45 -0.38 -8.63 10.30
N TRP A 46 -1.44 -8.53 11.11
CA TRP A 46 -2.73 -7.99 10.71
C TRP A 46 -2.80 -6.50 11.01
N LEU A 47 -2.93 -5.68 9.96
CA LEU A 47 -3.03 -4.24 10.09
C LEU A 47 -4.32 -3.74 9.45
N ALA A 48 -5.01 -2.85 10.16
CA ALA A 48 -6.23 -2.22 9.68
C ALA A 48 -5.91 -0.94 8.89
N SER A 49 -6.75 -0.62 7.92
CA SER A 49 -6.64 0.56 7.07
C SER A 49 -8.04 1.03 6.68
N GLN A 50 -8.22 2.34 6.61
CA GLN A 50 -9.48 2.94 6.14
C GLN A 50 -9.25 3.58 4.78
N PHE A 51 -10.13 3.26 3.83
CA PHE A 51 -10.13 3.81 2.48
C PHE A 51 -11.36 4.68 2.30
N PHE A 52 -11.14 5.94 1.98
CA PHE A 52 -12.19 6.92 1.69
C PHE A 52 -12.26 7.13 0.18
N TYR A 53 -13.45 6.98 -0.40
CA TYR A 53 -13.68 7.16 -1.83
C TYR A 53 -15.16 7.51 -2.09
N GLY A 54 -15.41 8.45 -3.01
CA GLY A 54 -16.77 8.77 -3.46
C GLY A 54 -17.74 9.21 -2.35
N GLY A 55 -17.23 9.87 -1.30
CA GLY A 55 -18.03 10.27 -0.13
C GLY A 55 -18.31 9.16 0.90
N GLY A 56 -17.91 7.92 0.61
CA GLY A 56 -17.99 6.78 1.53
C GLY A 56 -16.63 6.39 2.10
N SER A 57 -16.65 5.37 2.97
CA SER A 57 -15.42 4.72 3.43
C SER A 57 -15.62 3.22 3.63
N ILE A 58 -14.54 2.45 3.48
CA ILE A 58 -14.46 1.04 3.80
C ILE A 58 -13.26 0.81 4.72
N VAL A 59 -13.44 -0.01 5.75
CA VAL A 59 -12.35 -0.46 6.63
C VAL A 59 -11.91 -1.82 6.13
N CYS A 60 -10.62 -1.95 5.82
CA CYS A 60 -10.02 -3.23 5.46
C CYS A 60 -8.95 -3.63 6.48
N ARG A 61 -8.67 -4.93 6.56
CA ARG A 61 -7.53 -5.49 7.28
C ARG A 61 -6.68 -6.28 6.29
N ASN A 62 -5.37 -6.07 6.30
CA ASN A 62 -4.44 -6.89 5.53
C ASN A 62 -3.57 -7.75 6.45
N PHE A 63 -3.35 -9.01 6.06
CA PHE A 63 -2.27 -9.84 6.60
C PHE A 63 -1.15 -9.91 5.57
N THR A 64 0.05 -9.54 5.96
CA THR A 64 1.19 -9.50 5.03
C THR A 64 1.98 -10.79 5.14
N LYS A 65 1.98 -11.59 4.08
CA LYS A 65 2.73 -12.85 4.00
C LYS A 65 4.19 -12.66 3.61
N LYS A 66 4.46 -11.67 2.76
CA LYS A 66 5.80 -11.37 2.23
C LYS A 66 5.93 -9.86 2.05
N LEU A 67 7.07 -9.32 2.42
CA LEU A 67 7.46 -7.94 2.16
C LEU A 67 8.96 -7.95 1.89
N ASP A 68 9.32 -7.75 0.62
CA ASP A 68 10.71 -7.66 0.19
C ASP A 68 10.93 -6.35 -0.55
N TYR A 69 12.10 -5.75 -0.38
CA TYR A 69 12.48 -4.58 -1.16
C TYR A 69 13.98 -4.52 -1.39
N VAL A 70 14.35 -3.99 -2.55
CA VAL A 70 15.72 -3.62 -2.90
C VAL A 70 15.65 -2.22 -3.48
N LEU A 71 16.21 -1.24 -2.77
CA LEU A 71 16.17 0.18 -3.15
C LEU A 71 17.59 0.74 -3.23
N THR A 72 17.93 1.31 -4.37
CA THR A 72 19.18 2.03 -4.63
C THR A 72 18.85 3.45 -5.12
N PRO A 73 19.84 4.35 -5.20
CA PRO A 73 19.65 5.66 -5.83
C PRO A 73 19.22 5.59 -7.31
N ASP A 74 19.54 4.49 -8.00
CA ASP A 74 19.28 4.30 -9.43
C ASP A 74 17.95 3.59 -9.73
N GLY A 75 17.22 3.16 -8.69
CA GLY A 75 15.95 2.46 -8.83
C GLY A 75 15.76 1.34 -7.83
N GLY A 76 14.83 0.44 -8.12
CA GLY A 76 14.56 -0.67 -7.22
C GLY A 76 13.22 -1.37 -7.42
N LEU A 77 12.93 -2.28 -6.51
CA LEU A 77 11.71 -3.07 -6.45
C LEU A 77 11.19 -3.10 -5.01
N ILE A 78 9.87 -2.99 -4.87
CA ILE A 78 9.15 -3.34 -3.65
C ILE A 78 8.10 -4.39 -4.03
N GLU A 79 8.10 -5.53 -3.34
CA GLU A 79 7.15 -6.63 -3.51
C GLU A 79 6.43 -6.89 -2.19
N VAL A 80 5.10 -6.95 -2.22
CA VAL A 80 4.28 -7.28 -1.05
C VAL A 80 3.22 -8.30 -1.42
N LEU A 81 3.24 -9.45 -0.75
CA LEU A 81 2.15 -10.44 -0.82
C LEU A 81 1.29 -10.31 0.42
N TYR A 82 0.00 -10.08 0.23
CA TYR A 82 -0.94 -9.93 1.34
C TYR A 82 -2.33 -10.47 0.99
N GLU A 83 -3.08 -10.87 2.01
CA GLU A 83 -4.53 -11.04 1.89
C GLU A 83 -5.25 -9.81 2.42
N LEU A 84 -6.42 -9.51 1.88
CA LEU A 84 -7.22 -8.36 2.24
C LEU A 84 -8.61 -8.80 2.66
N TRP A 85 -9.12 -8.19 3.73
CA TRP A 85 -10.40 -8.50 4.33
C TRP A 85 -11.18 -7.20 4.62
N SER A 86 -12.50 -7.26 4.61
CA SER A 86 -13.40 -6.19 5.08
C SER A 86 -14.47 -6.80 5.98
N GLY A 87 -14.36 -6.57 7.29
CA GLY A 87 -15.12 -7.36 8.28
C GLY A 87 -14.76 -8.84 8.15
N ASP A 88 -15.77 -9.69 8.02
CA ASP A 88 -15.61 -11.14 7.84
C ASP A 88 -15.51 -11.58 6.36
N THR A 89 -15.54 -10.61 5.43
CA THR A 89 -15.45 -10.88 4.00
C THR A 89 -13.99 -10.88 3.54
N HIS A 90 -13.51 -12.04 3.06
CA HIS A 90 -12.23 -12.12 2.37
C HIS A 90 -12.34 -11.49 0.97
N LEU A 91 -11.54 -10.44 0.72
CA LEU A 91 -11.50 -9.73 -0.56
C LEU A 91 -10.50 -10.34 -1.54
N GLY A 92 -9.55 -11.16 -1.06
CA GLY A 92 -8.64 -11.95 -1.88
C GLY A 92 -7.17 -11.86 -1.47
N TYR A 93 -6.35 -12.59 -2.21
CA TYR A 93 -4.90 -12.52 -2.17
C TYR A 93 -4.38 -11.58 -3.24
N PHE A 94 -3.42 -10.73 -2.88
CA PHE A 94 -2.88 -9.69 -3.74
C PHE A 94 -1.35 -9.73 -3.73
N ASN A 95 -0.77 -9.47 -4.90
CA ASN A 95 0.64 -9.15 -5.07
C ASN A 95 0.76 -7.69 -5.50
N LEU A 96 1.43 -6.87 -4.68
CA LEU A 96 1.79 -5.50 -5.01
C LEU A 96 3.25 -5.47 -5.42
N GLU A 97 3.51 -5.02 -6.64
CA GLU A 97 4.86 -4.82 -7.17
C GLU A 97 5.04 -3.37 -7.61
N LEU A 98 6.08 -2.72 -7.10
CA LEU A 98 6.46 -1.35 -7.48
C LEU A 98 7.87 -1.37 -8.05
N PHE A 99 7.97 -1.14 -9.36
CA PHE A 99 9.24 -0.98 -10.06
C PHE A 99 9.61 0.51 -10.12
N ILE A 100 10.79 0.85 -9.61
CA ILE A 100 11.32 2.22 -9.61
C ILE A 100 12.45 2.25 -10.63
N ARG A 101 12.34 3.16 -11.60
CA ARG A 101 13.28 3.38 -12.71
C ARG A 101 13.77 4.81 -12.74
#